data_AF-A0A9R0EWI3-F1
#
_entry.id   AF-A0A9R0EWI3-F1
#
_cell.length_a   1.000
_cell.length_b   1.000
_cell.length_c   1.000
_cell.angle_alpha   90.00
_cell.angle_beta   90.00
_cell.angle_gamma   90.00
#
_symmetry.space_group_name_H-M   'P 1'
#
loop_
_entity.id
_entity.type
_entity.pdbx_description
1 polymer ?
#
loop_
_entity_poly.entity_id
_entity_poly.type
_entity_poly.pdbx_seq_one_letter_code
_entity_poly.pdbx_strand_id
1 'polypeptide(L)'
;METKIGTITTVKSKKILRSEVLLDNFIERDLQSAFKPLHYMQSLLICSKYSIRDNFITSNTFMYDFIGIFGFIVCRSINLYNLVILMGDWKSTEYLFNWSGLFDYASYTFGFLLNYYINIKFCDDNILMVLFFAVFAISHGLMNMGVVIKLNLALAGAGIQGSIFIFITQVWFVKNIVLIAYLSVVCERFYKAIEEVPGAFMLLTKRHGRSDTQKRVCKNIERIQRTRFMKLDACGVFTVDATLPLDLISFTTTYTVVLLQFSI
;
A
#
# COMPACT_ATOMS: atom_id res chain seq x y z
N MET A 1 2.98 -74.13 3.21
CA MET A 1 3.89 -72.98 3.27
C MET A 1 3.93 -72.38 1.88
N GLU A 2 2.96 -71.53 1.54
CA GLU A 2 2.90 -70.83 0.24
C GLU A 2 2.38 -69.42 0.50
N THR A 3 3.24 -68.43 0.27
CA THR A 3 3.01 -67.01 0.49
C THR A 3 2.55 -66.37 -0.82
N LYS A 4 1.30 -65.88 -0.88
CA LYS A 4 0.81 -65.05 -1.99
C LYS A 4 1.33 -63.62 -1.84
N ILE A 5 2.16 -63.20 -2.79
CA ILE A 5 2.62 -61.83 -2.96
C ILE A 5 1.51 -61.04 -3.65
N GLY A 6 0.97 -60.03 -2.95
CA GLY A 6 0.00 -59.08 -3.48
C GLY A 6 0.69 -57.98 -4.29
N THR A 7 0.34 -57.89 -5.56
CA THR A 7 0.80 -56.90 -6.53
C THR A 7 0.20 -55.52 -6.22
N ILE A 8 1.04 -54.51 -5.98
CA ILE A 8 0.63 -53.11 -5.84
C ILE A 8 0.38 -52.52 -7.22
N THR A 9 -0.89 -52.22 -7.53
CA THR A 9 -1.31 -51.49 -8.72
C THR A 9 -1.05 -49.99 -8.55
N THR A 10 0.00 -49.50 -9.20
CA THR A 10 0.23 -48.06 -9.42
C THR A 10 -0.74 -47.53 -10.48
N VAL A 11 -1.83 -46.88 -10.07
CA VAL A 11 -2.78 -46.24 -10.98
C VAL A 11 -2.83 -44.73 -10.72
N LYS A 12 -2.29 -43.98 -11.70
CA LYS A 12 -2.68 -42.61 -12.13
C LYS A 12 -2.92 -41.55 -11.03
N SER A 13 -1.86 -41.06 -10.39
CA SER A 13 -1.91 -39.88 -9.50
C SER A 13 -1.70 -38.52 -10.21
N LYS A 14 -1.21 -38.48 -11.46
CA LYS A 14 -0.66 -37.23 -12.02
C LYS A 14 -1.64 -36.27 -12.72
N LYS A 15 -2.90 -36.64 -12.96
CA LYS A 15 -3.87 -35.79 -13.69
C LYS A 15 -4.97 -35.15 -12.83
N ILE A 16 -5.10 -35.56 -11.56
CA ILE A 16 -6.15 -35.10 -10.65
C ILE A 16 -5.76 -33.76 -9.96
N LEU A 17 -4.47 -33.42 -9.88
CA LEU A 17 -3.99 -32.24 -9.15
C LEU A 17 -4.30 -30.89 -9.84
N ARG A 18 -4.72 -30.86 -11.11
CA ARG A 18 -4.92 -29.59 -11.84
C ARG A 18 -6.38 -29.11 -11.83
N SER A 19 -7.36 -30.01 -11.70
CA SER A 19 -8.78 -29.61 -11.61
C SER A 19 -9.18 -29.17 -10.21
N GLU A 20 -8.58 -29.74 -9.17
CA GLU A 20 -8.83 -29.32 -7.78
C GLU A 20 -8.32 -27.88 -7.52
N VAL A 21 -7.16 -27.51 -8.07
CA VAL A 21 -6.62 -26.13 -7.97
C VAL A 21 -7.49 -25.10 -8.72
N LEU A 22 -8.24 -25.51 -9.74
CA LEU A 22 -9.16 -24.63 -10.47
C LEU A 22 -10.52 -24.48 -9.76
N LEU A 23 -11.01 -25.52 -9.08
CA LEU A 23 -12.22 -25.46 -8.25
C LEU A 23 -12.00 -24.65 -6.96
N ASP A 24 -10.78 -24.65 -6.41
CA ASP A 24 -10.40 -23.85 -5.23
C ASP A 24 -10.31 -22.33 -5.51
N ASN A 25 -10.27 -21.92 -6.78
CA ASN A 25 -10.18 -20.50 -7.17
C ASN A 25 -11.52 -19.91 -7.63
N PHE A 26 -12.61 -20.69 -7.61
CA PHE A 26 -13.94 -20.20 -7.92
C PHE A 26 -14.50 -19.41 -6.73
N ILE A 27 -14.87 -18.15 -6.98
CA ILE A 27 -15.39 -17.24 -5.95
C ILE A 27 -16.85 -16.91 -6.22
N GLU A 28 -17.71 -17.12 -5.22
CA GLU A 28 -19.11 -16.71 -5.25
C GLU A 28 -19.22 -15.18 -5.43
N ARG A 29 -20.23 -14.71 -6.19
CA ARG A 29 -20.39 -13.27 -6.54
C ARG A 29 -20.40 -12.34 -5.32
N ASP A 30 -20.98 -12.79 -4.21
CA ASP A 30 -21.06 -12.00 -2.98
C ASP A 30 -19.67 -11.80 -2.37
N LEU A 31 -18.84 -12.85 -2.34
CA LEU A 31 -17.46 -12.79 -1.90
C LEU A 31 -16.61 -11.92 -2.84
N GLN A 32 -16.87 -11.98 -4.14
CA GLN A 32 -16.28 -11.08 -5.13
C GLN A 32 -16.61 -9.61 -4.88
N SER A 33 -17.86 -9.32 -4.52
CA SER A 33 -18.30 -7.95 -4.22
C SER A 33 -17.59 -7.38 -2.99
N ALA A 34 -17.29 -8.22 -2.00
CA ALA A 34 -16.52 -7.84 -0.82
C ALA A 34 -15.04 -7.55 -1.13
N PHE A 35 -14.45 -8.22 -2.14
CA PHE A 35 -13.07 -7.96 -2.58
C PHE A 35 -12.92 -6.80 -3.58
N LYS A 36 -14.01 -6.29 -4.16
CA LYS A 36 -13.96 -5.16 -5.11
C LYS A 36 -13.26 -3.92 -4.55
N PRO A 37 -13.57 -3.43 -3.33
CA PRO A 37 -12.89 -2.25 -2.77
C PRO A 37 -11.38 -2.44 -2.65
N LEU A 38 -10.94 -3.65 -2.27
CA LEU A 38 -9.52 -3.99 -2.19
C LEU A 38 -8.87 -4.01 -3.57
N HIS A 39 -9.53 -4.60 -4.56
CA HIS A 39 -9.06 -4.59 -5.95
C HIS A 39 -8.98 -3.16 -6.51
N TYR A 40 -9.94 -2.29 -6.17
CA TYR A 40 -9.89 -0.87 -6.52
C TYR A 40 -8.71 -0.15 -5.84
N MET A 41 -8.45 -0.37 -4.54
CA MET A 41 -7.24 0.17 -3.89
C MET A 41 -5.98 -0.26 -4.61
N GLN A 42 -5.85 -1.57 -4.82
CA GLN A 42 -4.65 -2.12 -5.42
C GLN A 42 -4.48 -1.67 -6.87
N SER A 43 -5.56 -1.51 -7.63
CA SER A 43 -5.49 -0.94 -8.98
C SER A 43 -5.06 0.53 -8.95
N LEU A 44 -5.55 1.32 -8.00
CA LEU A 44 -5.25 2.75 -7.88
C LEU A 44 -3.80 2.99 -7.44
N LEU A 45 -3.29 2.12 -6.58
CA LEU A 45 -1.89 2.12 -6.15
C LEU A 45 -0.95 1.47 -7.18
N ILE A 46 -1.47 0.99 -8.31
CA ILE A 46 -0.71 0.19 -9.28
C ILE A 46 0.04 -0.90 -8.51
N CYS A 47 -0.69 -1.74 -7.78
CA CYS A 47 -0.23 -2.83 -6.90
C CYS A 47 -1.16 -4.04 -6.99
N SER A 48 -1.93 -4.15 -8.08
CA SER A 48 -2.92 -5.22 -8.31
C SER A 48 -2.26 -6.55 -8.62
N LYS A 49 -1.81 -7.25 -7.57
CA LYS A 49 -1.18 -8.58 -7.65
C LYS A 49 -2.11 -9.68 -8.18
N TYR A 50 -3.42 -9.51 -8.04
CA TYR A 50 -4.42 -10.45 -8.55
C TYR A 50 -5.46 -9.76 -9.45
N SER A 51 -5.95 -10.48 -10.44
CA SER A 51 -7.04 -10.08 -11.32
C SER A 51 -8.17 -11.07 -11.17
N ILE A 52 -9.37 -10.56 -10.91
CA ILE A 52 -10.60 -11.35 -10.91
C ILE A 52 -11.18 -11.31 -12.32
N ARG A 53 -11.21 -12.45 -13.02
CA ARG A 53 -11.85 -12.59 -14.34
C ARG A 53 -12.72 -13.84 -14.34
N ASP A 54 -13.96 -13.68 -14.81
CA ASP A 54 -14.89 -14.79 -15.03
C ASP A 54 -15.12 -15.72 -13.82
N ASN A 55 -15.17 -15.16 -12.61
CA ASN A 55 -15.29 -15.89 -11.33
C ASN A 55 -14.03 -16.61 -10.83
N PHE A 56 -12.89 -16.39 -11.48
CA PHE A 56 -11.61 -16.93 -11.07
C PHE A 56 -10.64 -15.82 -10.64
N ILE A 57 -9.87 -16.08 -9.58
CA ILE A 57 -8.69 -15.29 -9.23
C ILE A 57 -7.51 -15.79 -10.07
N THR A 58 -6.86 -14.87 -10.77
CA THR A 58 -5.61 -15.11 -11.51
C THR A 58 -4.53 -14.17 -11.00
N SER A 59 -3.31 -14.66 -10.74
CA SER A 59 -2.18 -13.84 -10.31
C SER A 59 -1.60 -13.06 -11.50
N ASN A 60 -1.45 -11.75 -11.39
CA ASN A 60 -0.95 -10.87 -12.46
C ASN A 60 0.47 -10.34 -12.19
N THR A 61 1.34 -11.17 -11.62
CA THR A 61 2.66 -10.75 -11.09
C THR A 61 3.62 -10.29 -12.18
N PHE A 62 3.68 -10.97 -13.33
CA PHE A 62 4.69 -10.67 -14.35
C PHE A 62 4.50 -9.31 -15.04
N MET A 63 3.28 -9.01 -15.50
CA MET A 63 2.98 -7.72 -16.14
C MET A 63 3.09 -6.57 -15.14
N TYR A 64 2.72 -6.82 -13.90
CA TYR A 64 2.84 -5.85 -12.81
C TYR A 64 4.31 -5.46 -12.57
N ASP A 65 5.18 -6.45 -12.40
CA ASP A 65 6.61 -6.22 -12.16
C ASP A 65 7.25 -5.46 -13.33
N PHE A 66 6.90 -5.82 -14.57
CA PHE A 66 7.44 -5.17 -15.76
C PHE A 66 7.01 -3.70 -15.88
N ILE A 67 5.72 -3.40 -15.70
CA ILE A 67 5.20 -2.02 -15.75
C ILE A 67 5.80 -1.18 -14.61
N GLY A 68 5.93 -1.74 -13.42
CA GLY A 68 6.52 -1.07 -12.27
C GLY A 68 8.00 -0.72 -12.50
N ILE A 69 8.80 -1.68 -12.97
CA ILE A 69 10.21 -1.45 -13.28
C ILE A 69 10.37 -0.44 -14.43
N PHE A 70 9.57 -0.55 -15.48
CA PHE A 70 9.62 0.38 -16.61
C PHE A 70 9.27 1.81 -16.20
N GLY A 71 8.17 1.99 -15.46
CA GLY A 71 7.75 3.30 -14.94
C GLY A 71 8.81 3.90 -14.02
N PHE A 72 9.45 3.08 -13.19
CA PHE A 72 10.57 3.51 -12.37
C PHE A 72 11.73 4.03 -13.23
N ILE A 73 12.22 3.25 -14.20
CA ILE A 73 13.34 3.65 -15.06
C ILE A 73 13.05 4.99 -15.77
N VAL A 74 11.84 5.17 -16.33
CA VAL A 74 11.46 6.42 -16.99
C VAL A 74 11.43 7.59 -16.01
N CYS A 75 10.74 7.47 -14.88
CA CYS A 75 10.70 8.52 -13.86
C CYS A 75 12.08 8.84 -13.29
N ARG A 76 12.94 7.83 -13.12
CA ARG A 76 14.33 8.02 -12.67
C ARG A 76 15.18 8.75 -13.69
N SER A 77 15.00 8.45 -14.97
CA SER A 77 15.74 9.11 -16.06
C SER A 77 15.40 10.59 -16.14
N ILE A 78 14.12 10.94 -15.98
CA ILE A 78 13.64 12.34 -15.95
C ILE A 78 14.19 13.08 -14.73
N ASN A 79 14.13 12.47 -13.54
CA ASN A 79 14.65 13.09 -12.32
C ASN A 79 16.18 13.24 -12.33
N LEU A 80 16.90 12.27 -12.88
CA LEU A 80 18.36 12.35 -13.05
C LEU A 80 18.74 13.47 -14.02
N TYR A 81 18.01 13.60 -15.13
CA TYR A 81 18.20 14.71 -16.08
C TYR A 81 17.99 16.07 -15.40
N ASN A 82 16.92 16.22 -14.61
CA ASN A 82 16.66 17.44 -13.83
C ASN A 82 17.78 17.71 -12.81
N LEU A 83 18.28 16.69 -12.13
CA LEU A 83 19.39 16.81 -11.17
C LEU A 83 20.69 17.26 -11.84
N VAL A 84 21.01 16.70 -13.02
CA VAL A 84 22.22 17.06 -13.78
C VAL A 84 22.16 18.51 -14.28
N ILE A 85 20.98 18.98 -14.70
CA ILE A 85 20.78 20.39 -15.06
C ILE A 85 20.95 21.31 -13.84
N LEU A 86 20.35 20.95 -12.69
CA LEU A 86 20.50 21.69 -11.43
C LEU A 86 21.96 21.77 -10.96
N MET A 87 22.73 20.69 -11.16
CA MET A 87 24.15 20.65 -10.82
C MET A 87 25.05 21.36 -11.85
N GLY A 88 24.53 21.88 -12.95
CA GLY A 88 25.31 22.61 -13.95
C GLY A 88 25.57 24.09 -13.60
N ASP A 89 24.72 24.70 -12.79
CA ASP A 89 24.83 26.11 -12.38
C ASP A 89 24.95 26.17 -10.86
N TRP A 90 26.18 26.29 -10.35
CA TRP A 90 26.45 26.31 -8.90
C TRP A 90 26.61 27.75 -8.44
N LYS A 91 25.51 28.49 -8.27
CA LYS A 91 25.51 29.76 -7.53
C LYS A 91 25.15 29.52 -6.07
N SER A 92 25.69 30.33 -5.15
CA SER A 92 25.62 30.06 -3.71
C SER A 92 24.21 30.04 -3.12
N THR A 93 23.25 30.72 -3.75
CA THR A 93 21.82 30.72 -3.37
C THR A 93 21.08 29.43 -3.78
N GLU A 94 21.65 28.61 -4.67
CA GLU A 94 21.06 27.35 -5.17
C GLU A 94 21.56 26.12 -4.40
N TYR A 95 22.49 26.29 -3.46
CA TYR A 95 23.09 25.17 -2.72
C TYR A 95 22.04 24.38 -1.92
N LEU A 96 21.15 25.06 -1.21
CA LEU A 96 20.05 24.42 -0.46
C LEU A 96 19.05 23.71 -1.39
N PHE A 97 18.82 24.28 -2.58
CA PHE A 97 17.92 23.72 -3.60
C PHE A 97 18.48 22.43 -4.21
N ASN A 98 19.80 22.40 -4.45
CA ASN A 98 20.49 21.21 -4.93
C ASN A 98 20.50 20.10 -3.86
N TRP A 99 20.65 20.43 -2.58
CA TRP A 99 20.57 19.46 -1.48
C TRP A 99 19.16 18.90 -1.28
N SER A 100 18.11 19.73 -1.38
CA SER A 100 16.72 19.22 -1.33
C SER A 100 16.43 18.30 -2.51
N GLY A 101 16.89 18.67 -3.72
CA GLY A 101 16.72 17.83 -4.92
C GLY A 101 17.46 16.49 -4.80
N LEU A 102 18.67 16.47 -4.24
CA LEU A 102 19.41 15.24 -3.96
C LEU A 102 18.70 14.36 -2.94
N PHE A 103 18.16 14.96 -1.87
CA PHE A 103 17.43 14.23 -0.85
C PHE A 103 16.12 13.66 -1.40
N ASP A 104 15.35 14.44 -2.17
CA ASP A 104 14.15 13.95 -2.87
C ASP A 104 14.53 12.78 -3.80
N TYR A 105 15.59 12.95 -4.59
CA TYR A 105 16.09 11.91 -5.49
C TYR A 105 16.42 10.62 -4.74
N ALA A 106 17.13 10.71 -3.61
CA ALA A 106 17.54 9.57 -2.78
C ALA A 106 16.34 8.92 -2.08
N SER A 107 15.46 9.72 -1.47
CA SER A 107 14.29 9.25 -0.74
C SER A 107 13.29 8.54 -1.66
N TYR A 108 13.03 9.04 -2.86
CA TYR A 108 12.19 8.36 -3.85
C TYR A 108 12.81 7.04 -4.34
N THR A 109 14.14 6.96 -4.51
CA THR A 109 14.81 5.70 -4.87
C THR A 109 14.65 4.67 -3.76
N PHE A 110 14.93 5.09 -2.53
CA PHE A 110 14.84 4.24 -1.36
C PHE A 110 13.40 3.75 -1.17
N GLY A 111 12.42 4.66 -1.25
CA GLY A 111 11.00 4.33 -1.17
C GLY A 111 10.56 3.33 -2.23
N PHE A 112 11.02 3.46 -3.47
CA PHE A 112 10.71 2.48 -4.52
C PHE A 112 11.36 1.12 -4.27
N LEU A 113 12.66 1.08 -3.93
CA LEU A 113 13.37 -0.17 -3.67
C LEU A 113 12.74 -0.92 -2.49
N LEU A 114 12.35 -0.19 -1.46
CA LEU A 114 11.72 -0.75 -0.26
C LEU A 114 10.29 -1.21 -0.56
N ASN A 115 9.52 -0.45 -1.36
CA ASN A 115 8.21 -0.87 -1.82
C ASN A 115 8.29 -2.13 -2.71
N TYR A 116 9.23 -2.17 -3.66
CA TYR A 116 9.48 -3.33 -4.51
C TYR A 116 9.91 -4.55 -3.67
N TYR A 117 10.81 -4.34 -2.70
CA TYR A 117 11.24 -5.37 -1.78
C TYR A 117 10.07 -5.91 -0.94
N ILE A 118 9.28 -5.03 -0.32
CA ILE A 118 8.09 -5.41 0.45
C ILE A 118 7.09 -6.16 -0.44
N ASN A 119 6.79 -5.65 -1.63
CA ASN A 119 5.84 -6.29 -2.53
C ASN A 119 6.30 -7.67 -3.00
N ILE A 120 7.61 -7.92 -3.17
CA ILE A 120 8.13 -9.24 -3.56
C ILE A 120 8.29 -10.19 -2.37
N LYS A 121 8.89 -9.73 -1.26
CA LYS A 121 9.19 -10.57 -0.09
C LYS A 121 7.99 -10.78 0.83
N PHE A 122 7.15 -9.75 0.99
CA PHE A 122 5.97 -9.73 1.85
C PHE A 122 4.70 -9.63 1.03
N CYS A 123 4.67 -10.42 -0.04
CA CYS A 123 3.62 -10.51 -1.05
C CYS A 123 2.20 -10.75 -0.47
N ASP A 124 2.10 -11.14 0.80
CA ASP A 124 0.86 -11.45 1.51
C ASP A 124 0.40 -10.32 2.48
N ASP A 125 1.26 -9.33 2.77
CA ASP A 125 1.01 -8.28 3.76
C ASP A 125 0.89 -6.88 3.10
N ASN A 126 -0.21 -6.65 2.37
CA ASN A 126 -0.57 -5.33 1.78
C ASN A 126 -0.61 -4.18 2.81
N ILE A 127 -0.68 -4.55 4.09
CA ILE A 127 -0.76 -3.70 5.28
C ILE A 127 0.54 -2.91 5.46
N LEU A 128 1.68 -3.59 5.29
CA LEU A 128 3.00 -3.00 5.47
C LEU A 128 3.25 -1.91 4.43
N MET A 129 2.69 -2.08 3.23
CA MET A 129 2.77 -1.08 2.16
C MET A 129 2.01 0.20 2.51
N VAL A 130 0.78 0.08 3.04
CA VAL A 130 -0.03 1.22 3.49
C VAL A 130 0.66 1.97 4.63
N LEU A 131 1.20 1.24 5.60
CA LEU A 131 1.96 1.83 6.70
C LEU A 131 3.22 2.55 6.19
N PHE A 132 3.99 1.90 5.32
CA PHE A 132 5.20 2.49 4.76
C PHE A 132 4.89 3.80 4.02
N PHE A 133 3.82 3.83 3.24
CA PHE A 133 3.37 5.03 2.55
C PHE A 133 3.01 6.16 3.54
N ALA A 134 2.32 5.84 4.63
CA ALA A 134 2.00 6.80 5.68
C ALA A 134 3.27 7.37 6.34
N VAL A 135 4.20 6.51 6.78
CA VAL A 135 5.49 6.91 7.38
C VAL A 135 6.32 7.77 6.44
N PHE A 136 6.39 7.38 5.17
CA PHE A 136 7.11 8.11 4.14
C PHE A 136 6.51 9.52 3.94
N ALA A 137 5.19 9.61 3.82
CA ALA A 137 4.50 10.88 3.62
C ALA A 137 4.67 11.84 4.81
N ILE A 138 4.64 11.34 6.05
CA ILE A 138 4.90 12.15 7.25
C ILE A 138 6.34 12.65 7.26
N SER A 139 7.30 11.76 7.00
CA SER A 139 8.72 12.09 7.00
C SER A 139 9.04 13.17 5.97
N HIS A 140 8.48 13.03 4.75
CA HIS A 140 8.60 14.03 3.69
C HIS A 140 7.92 15.35 4.07
N GLY A 141 6.74 15.29 4.67
CA GLY A 141 6.01 16.46 5.17
C GLY A 141 6.79 17.25 6.22
N LEU A 142 7.35 16.58 7.23
CA LEU A 142 8.16 17.20 8.27
C LEU A 142 9.44 17.82 7.71
N MET A 143 10.10 17.13 6.78
CA MET A 143 11.29 17.67 6.13
C MET A 143 10.96 18.92 5.30
N ASN A 144 9.88 18.90 4.53
CA ASN A 144 9.42 20.08 3.80
C ASN A 144 9.12 21.26 4.73
N MET A 145 8.44 21.00 5.86
CA MET A 145 8.18 22.05 6.85
C MET A 145 9.47 22.63 7.43
N GLY A 146 10.45 21.78 7.76
CA GLY A 146 11.77 22.23 8.23
C GLY A 146 12.51 23.06 7.19
N VAL A 147 12.46 22.67 5.91
CA VAL A 147 13.03 23.46 4.80
C VAL A 147 12.32 24.80 4.67
N VAL A 148 10.98 24.82 4.67
CA VAL A 148 10.19 26.06 4.57
C VAL A 148 10.48 27.01 5.73
N ILE A 149 10.61 26.52 6.96
CA ILE A 149 10.93 27.35 8.14
C ILE A 149 12.33 27.98 7.97
N LYS A 150 13.35 27.17 7.66
CA LYS A 150 14.72 27.67 7.45
C LYS A 150 14.80 28.64 6.28
N LEU A 151 14.05 28.36 5.21
CA LEU A 151 14.02 29.19 4.02
C LEU A 151 13.30 30.52 4.30
N ASN A 152 12.18 30.53 5.02
CA ASN A 152 11.51 31.77 5.44
C ASN A 152 12.42 32.66 6.29
N LEU A 153 13.21 32.06 7.18
CA LEU A 153 14.17 32.78 8.01
C LEU A 153 15.32 33.36 7.17
N ALA A 154 15.87 32.57 6.25
CA ALA A 154 16.99 32.98 5.38
C ALA A 154 16.57 33.97 4.28
N LEU A 155 15.32 33.89 3.82
CA LEU A 155 14.76 34.68 2.74
C LEU A 155 13.87 35.82 3.24
N ALA A 156 14.06 36.31 4.47
CA ALA A 156 13.34 37.49 5.00
C ALA A 156 13.48 38.77 4.15
N GLY A 157 14.26 38.75 3.06
CA GLY A 157 14.31 39.78 2.00
C GLY A 157 14.25 39.25 0.55
N ALA A 158 13.91 37.97 0.33
CA ALA A 158 13.82 37.44 -1.03
C ALA A 158 12.49 37.82 -1.67
N GLY A 159 12.57 38.38 -2.89
CA GLY A 159 11.40 38.79 -3.65
C GLY A 159 10.51 37.63 -4.11
N ILE A 160 9.73 37.88 -5.17
CA ILE A 160 8.65 37.04 -5.69
C ILE A 160 9.05 35.55 -5.89
N GLN A 161 10.30 35.25 -6.25
CA GLN A 161 10.78 33.88 -6.45
C GLN A 161 10.72 33.01 -5.19
N GLY A 162 11.05 33.55 -4.01
CA GLY A 162 10.99 32.81 -2.74
C GLY A 162 9.54 32.45 -2.38
N SER A 163 8.61 33.39 -2.58
CA SER A 163 7.18 33.17 -2.34
C SER A 163 6.59 32.09 -3.24
N ILE A 164 6.98 32.04 -4.52
CA ILE A 164 6.53 30.99 -5.46
C ILE A 164 7.01 29.61 -4.99
N PHE A 165 8.27 29.49 -4.53
CA PHE A 165 8.79 28.21 -4.05
C PHE A 165 8.07 27.72 -2.80
N ILE A 166 7.82 28.62 -1.84
CA ILE A 166 7.02 28.29 -0.65
C ILE A 166 5.64 27.81 -1.09
N PHE A 167 5.00 28.48 -2.03
CA PHE A 167 3.68 28.05 -2.53
C PHE A 167 3.70 26.64 -3.15
N ILE A 168 4.70 26.34 -3.99
CA ILE A 168 4.84 25.02 -4.63
C ILE A 168 5.02 23.91 -3.59
N THR A 169 5.87 24.13 -2.57
CA THR A 169 6.11 23.14 -1.51
C THR A 169 4.85 22.89 -0.67
N GLN A 170 4.05 23.93 -0.39
CA GLN A 170 2.76 23.79 0.30
C GLN A 170 1.75 22.98 -0.52
N VAL A 171 1.68 23.19 -1.84
CA VAL A 171 0.80 22.38 -2.72
C VAL A 171 1.18 20.91 -2.66
N TRP A 172 2.48 20.59 -2.64
CA TRP A 172 2.95 19.20 -2.52
C TRP A 172 2.54 18.55 -1.19
N PHE A 173 2.64 19.30 -0.09
CA PHE A 173 2.22 18.85 1.23
C PHE A 173 0.71 18.55 1.28
N VAL A 174 -0.12 19.46 0.75
CA VAL A 174 -1.58 19.27 0.66
C VAL A 174 -1.91 18.02 -0.15
N LYS A 175 -1.25 17.80 -1.29
CA LYS A 175 -1.41 16.60 -2.11
C LYS A 175 -1.15 15.32 -1.31
N ASN A 176 -0.09 15.29 -0.50
CA ASN A 176 0.23 14.12 0.34
C ASN A 176 -0.84 13.87 1.41
N ILE A 177 -1.36 14.92 2.06
CA ILE A 177 -2.47 14.80 3.02
C ILE A 177 -3.73 14.25 2.34
N VAL A 178 -4.10 14.77 1.16
CA VAL A 178 -5.27 14.31 0.41
C VAL A 178 -5.12 12.82 0.04
N LEU A 179 -3.93 12.39 -0.37
CA LEU A 179 -3.66 10.98 -0.67
C LEU A 179 -3.80 10.09 0.56
N ILE A 180 -3.26 10.50 1.71
CA ILE A 180 -3.40 9.75 2.98
C ILE A 180 -4.88 9.70 3.40
N ALA A 181 -5.59 10.83 3.36
CA ALA A 181 -7.01 10.89 3.72
C ALA A 181 -7.86 9.98 2.83
N TYR A 182 -7.61 10.02 1.52
CA TYR A 182 -8.26 9.11 0.57
C TYR A 182 -7.97 7.65 0.92
N LEU A 183 -6.69 7.31 1.16
CA LEU A 183 -6.27 5.96 1.52
C LEU A 183 -6.99 5.46 2.78
N SER A 184 -7.04 6.27 3.82
CA SER A 184 -7.74 5.97 5.08
C SER A 184 -9.25 5.76 4.88
N VAL A 185 -9.91 6.59 4.07
CA VAL A 185 -11.33 6.39 3.74
C VAL A 185 -11.57 5.07 3.02
N VAL A 186 -10.67 4.68 2.12
CA VAL A 186 -10.82 3.40 1.41
C VAL A 186 -10.53 2.21 2.34
N CYS A 187 -9.52 2.30 3.21
CA CYS A 187 -9.28 1.30 4.26
C CYS A 187 -10.51 1.14 5.17
N GLU A 188 -11.13 2.24 5.59
CA GLU A 188 -12.36 2.22 6.40
C GLU A 188 -13.50 1.49 5.70
N ARG A 189 -13.73 1.80 4.41
CA ARG A 189 -14.75 1.10 3.60
C ARG A 189 -14.45 -0.39 3.47
N PHE A 190 -13.18 -0.74 3.33
CA PHE A 190 -12.74 -2.13 3.29
C PHE A 190 -12.99 -2.86 4.61
N TYR A 191 -12.72 -2.23 5.76
CA TYR A 191 -13.04 -2.82 7.07
C TYR A 191 -14.53 -3.04 7.24
N LYS A 192 -15.36 -2.04 6.91
CA LYS A 192 -16.82 -2.18 7.00
C LYS A 192 -17.33 -3.32 6.12
N ALA A 193 -16.84 -3.41 4.88
CA ALA A 193 -17.21 -4.50 3.99
C ALA A 193 -16.83 -5.87 4.58
N ILE A 194 -15.67 -5.99 5.25
CA ILE A 194 -15.26 -7.25 5.87
C ILE A 194 -16.00 -7.54 7.17
N GLU A 195 -16.37 -6.53 7.94
CA GLU A 195 -17.19 -6.67 9.15
C GLU A 195 -18.61 -7.15 8.83
N GLU A 196 -19.16 -6.76 7.68
CA GLU A 196 -20.48 -7.19 7.20
C GLU A 196 -20.50 -8.64 6.68
N VAL A 197 -19.36 -9.14 6.19
CA VAL A 197 -19.24 -10.48 5.60
C VAL A 197 -19.69 -11.61 6.55
N PRO A 198 -19.25 -11.68 7.82
CA PRO A 198 -19.76 -12.65 8.79
C PRO A 198 -21.29 -12.62 8.96
N GLY A 199 -21.91 -11.44 8.96
CA GLY A 199 -23.37 -11.28 9.08
C GLY A 199 -24.11 -11.87 7.89
N ALA A 200 -23.62 -11.59 6.67
CA ALA A 200 -24.15 -12.16 5.43
C ALA A 200 -23.99 -13.69 5.39
N PHE A 201 -22.83 -14.20 5.81
CA PHE A 201 -22.59 -15.64 5.90
C PHE A 201 -23.50 -16.33 6.92
N MET A 202 -23.78 -15.68 8.06
CA MET A 202 -24.67 -16.21 9.09
C MET A 202 -26.13 -16.31 8.60
N LEU A 203 -26.59 -15.33 7.82
CA LEU A 203 -27.90 -15.39 7.14
C LEU A 203 -27.93 -16.51 6.09
N LEU A 204 -26.88 -16.65 5.29
CA LEU A 204 -26.75 -17.71 4.28
C LEU A 204 -26.67 -19.11 4.90
N THR A 205 -26.16 -19.26 6.12
CA THR A 205 -26.12 -20.56 6.82
C THR A 205 -27.44 -20.94 7.48
N LYS A 206 -28.32 -19.97 7.79
CA LYS A 206 -29.67 -20.24 8.33
C LYS A 206 -30.66 -20.74 7.27
N ARG A 207 -30.38 -20.59 5.98
CA ARG A 207 -31.23 -21.10 4.90
C ARG A 207 -31.21 -22.63 4.90
N HIS A 208 -32.38 -23.26 5.10
CA HIS A 208 -32.53 -24.72 5.20
C HIS A 208 -32.09 -25.44 3.92
N GLY A 209 -31.37 -26.58 4.05
CA GLY A 209 -30.99 -27.46 2.93
C GLY A 209 -29.52 -27.46 2.50
N ARG A 210 -28.60 -26.85 3.27
CA ARG A 210 -27.19 -26.72 2.88
C ARG A 210 -26.32 -27.91 3.32
N SER A 211 -25.38 -28.34 2.46
CA SER A 211 -24.48 -29.48 2.74
C SER A 211 -23.50 -29.19 3.87
N ASP A 212 -23.10 -30.22 4.62
CA ASP A 212 -22.18 -30.07 5.76
C ASP A 212 -20.78 -29.61 5.34
N THR A 213 -20.40 -29.81 4.08
CA THR A 213 -19.13 -29.32 3.51
C THR A 213 -19.13 -27.79 3.43
N GLN A 214 -20.22 -27.17 2.96
CA GLN A 214 -20.33 -25.71 2.88
C GLN A 214 -20.34 -25.06 4.27
N LYS A 215 -20.97 -25.70 5.26
CA LYS A 215 -20.92 -25.25 6.66
C LYS A 215 -19.49 -25.28 7.21
N ARG A 216 -18.71 -26.30 6.87
CA ARG A 216 -17.30 -26.43 7.27
C ARG A 216 -16.43 -25.34 6.66
N VAL A 217 -16.59 -25.06 5.37
CA VAL A 217 -15.87 -23.99 4.68
C VAL A 217 -16.20 -22.62 5.29
N CYS A 218 -17.50 -22.31 5.50
CA CYS A 218 -17.89 -21.06 6.15
C CYS A 218 -17.28 -20.89 7.54
N LYS A 219 -17.32 -21.93 8.39
CA LYS A 219 -16.69 -21.90 9.73
C LYS A 219 -15.18 -21.69 9.66
N ASN A 220 -14.50 -22.28 8.67
CA ASN A 220 -13.07 -22.11 8.49
C ASN A 220 -12.74 -20.68 8.03
N ILE A 221 -13.52 -20.10 7.10
CA ILE A 221 -13.38 -18.71 6.66
C ILE A 221 -13.63 -17.76 7.84
N GLU A 222 -14.68 -17.99 8.64
CA GLU A 222 -14.98 -17.19 9.83
C GLU A 222 -13.84 -17.25 10.85
N ARG A 223 -13.27 -18.44 11.09
CA ARG A 223 -12.10 -18.58 11.96
C ARG A 223 -10.90 -17.83 11.43
N ILE A 224 -10.59 -17.94 10.14
CA ILE A 224 -9.48 -17.23 9.51
C ILE A 224 -9.71 -15.71 9.59
N GLN A 225 -10.93 -15.23 9.33
CA GLN A 225 -11.26 -13.82 9.47
C GLN A 225 -11.09 -13.36 10.93
N ARG A 226 -11.61 -14.08 11.93
CA ARG A 226 -11.41 -13.70 13.34
C ARG A 226 -9.96 -13.68 13.78
N THR A 227 -9.12 -14.57 13.27
CA THR A 227 -7.72 -14.68 13.71
C THR A 227 -6.75 -13.82 12.90
N ARG A 228 -7.02 -13.56 11.62
CA ARG A 228 -6.17 -12.71 10.76
C ARG A 228 -6.65 -11.27 10.63
N PHE A 229 -7.95 -11.01 10.80
CA PHE A 229 -8.51 -9.67 10.64
C PHE A 229 -8.46 -8.91 11.96
N MET A 230 -7.24 -8.75 12.49
CA MET A 230 -7.00 -7.62 13.39
C MET A 230 -7.04 -6.36 12.54
N LYS A 231 -7.76 -5.33 13.02
CA LYS A 231 -7.74 -3.98 12.43
C LYS A 231 -6.27 -3.64 12.17
N LEU A 232 -5.95 -3.13 10.98
CA LEU A 232 -4.56 -2.99 10.58
C LEU A 232 -3.85 -2.09 11.58
N ASP A 233 -3.00 -2.68 12.39
CA ASP A 233 -2.28 -1.97 13.42
C ASP A 233 -0.82 -1.90 12.98
N ALA A 234 -0.40 -0.67 12.74
CA ALA A 234 0.94 -0.35 12.34
C ALA A 234 1.90 -0.50 13.51
N CYS A 235 2.48 -1.68 13.66
CA CYS A 235 3.45 -1.99 14.71
C CYS A 235 2.90 -1.75 16.14
N GLY A 236 1.59 -1.76 16.35
CA GLY A 236 0.98 -1.46 17.65
C GLY A 236 0.89 0.03 17.98
N VAL A 237 1.27 0.91 17.03
CA VAL A 237 1.40 2.35 17.25
C VAL A 237 0.25 3.13 16.62
N PHE A 238 -0.19 2.73 15.43
CA PHE A 238 -1.29 3.40 14.72
C PHE A 238 -2.26 2.39 14.13
N THR A 239 -3.51 2.44 14.56
CA THR A 239 -4.58 1.78 13.81
C THR A 239 -4.79 2.53 12.51
N VAL A 240 -4.57 1.86 11.39
CA VAL A 240 -4.87 2.39 10.05
C VAL A 240 -6.38 2.38 9.90
N ASP A 241 -7.05 3.45 10.32
CA ASP A 241 -8.48 3.64 10.14
C ASP A 241 -8.78 5.07 9.69
N ALA A 242 -10.05 5.48 9.73
CA ALA A 242 -10.44 6.83 9.38
C ALA A 242 -9.82 7.92 10.27
N THR A 243 -9.28 7.60 11.46
CA THR A 243 -8.62 8.57 12.34
C THR A 243 -7.14 8.74 12.01
N LEU A 244 -6.52 7.80 11.28
CA LEU A 244 -5.11 7.88 10.90
C LEU A 244 -4.70 9.26 10.36
N PRO A 245 -5.40 9.89 9.40
CA PRO A 245 -4.99 11.22 8.91
C PRO A 245 -5.04 12.29 10.01
N LEU A 246 -5.99 12.22 10.93
CA LEU A 246 -6.11 13.15 12.06
C LEU A 246 -4.96 12.96 13.04
N ASP A 247 -4.61 11.72 13.36
CA ASP A 247 -3.50 11.38 14.25
C ASP A 247 -2.17 11.84 13.65
N LEU A 248 -2.00 11.68 12.33
CA LEU A 248 -0.83 12.15 11.59
C LEU A 248 -0.73 13.67 11.51
N ILE A 249 -1.86 14.37 11.34
CA ILE A 249 -1.90 15.82 11.40
C ILE A 249 -1.51 16.29 12.80
N SER A 250 -2.09 15.70 13.85
CA SER A 250 -1.78 16.01 15.25
C SER A 250 -0.28 15.84 15.56
N PHE A 251 0.29 14.71 15.12
CA PHE A 251 1.73 14.43 15.24
C PHE A 251 2.56 15.48 14.49
N THR A 252 2.23 15.75 13.23
CA THR A 252 2.97 16.70 12.39
C THR A 252 2.91 18.12 12.97
N THR A 253 1.75 18.55 13.46
CA THR A 253 1.58 19.85 14.11
C THR A 253 2.42 19.94 15.38
N THR A 254 2.41 18.90 16.22
CA THR A 254 3.21 18.86 17.46
C THR A 254 4.70 19.01 17.16
N TYR A 255 5.21 18.24 16.20
CA TYR A 255 6.62 18.35 15.79
C TYR A 255 6.95 19.68 15.13
N THR A 256 6.03 20.25 14.36
CA THR A 256 6.21 21.58 13.77
C THR A 256 6.34 22.65 14.85
N VAL A 257 5.52 22.61 15.90
CA VAL A 257 5.62 23.53 17.04
C VAL A 257 6.98 23.41 17.73
N VAL A 258 7.45 22.17 17.97
CA VAL A 258 8.77 21.93 18.57
C VAL A 258 9.88 22.49 17.68
N LEU A 259 9.83 22.25 16.37
CA LEU A 259 10.80 22.81 15.41
C LEU A 259 10.79 24.34 15.40
N LEU A 260 9.61 24.97 15.51
CA LEU A 260 9.50 26.44 15.60
C LEU A 260 10.15 26.96 16.89
N GLN A 261 9.93 26.30 18.03
CA GLN A 261 10.53 26.70 19.31
C GLN A 261 12.07 26.66 19.29
N PHE A 262 12.67 25.71 18.58
CA PHE A 262 14.12 25.64 18.41
C PHE A 262 14.67 26.58 17.32
N SER A 263 13.80 27.22 16.53
CA SER A 263 14.20 28.14 15.46
C SER A 263 14.21 29.62 15.87
N ILE A 264 13.62 29.94 17.03
CA ILE A 264 13.61 31.26 17.67
C ILE A 264 14.82 31.37 18.60
#